data_AF-A0A7R8UXZ6-F1
#
_entry.id   AF-A0A7R8UXZ6-F1
#
_cell.length_a   1.000
_cell.length_b   1.000
_cell.length_c   1.000
_cell.angle_alpha   90.00
_cell.angle_beta   90.00
_cell.angle_gamma   90.00
#
_symmetry.space_group_name_H-M   'P 1'
#
loop_
_entity.id
_entity.type
_entity.pdbx_description
1 polymer ?
#
loop_
_entity_poly.entity_id
_entity_poly.type
_entity_poly.pdbx_seq_one_letter_code
_entity_poly.pdbx_strand_id
1 'polypeptide(L)'
;MFFEFKYVFEHFENPLEAFDALNPTLEKFVTFFKLCVVLYFRKEFKHNNEMITSYFDKGLLTCFAFPAVDGIIMAYCKYLAAQFDIISNQLRTHFNAAIVDSVDPFTAKEMETFSMKLRPVVRLHIELINRIVELSKIMWPIILAHFITSALLIGLSLLDFIKQEGFATILYLIYAVVVLLQLLVYCIAGNCVANAVSGYHCS
;
A
#
# COMPACT_ATOMS: atom_id res chain seq x y z
N MET A 1 -9.03 22.03 -9.23
CA MET A 1 -9.43 21.54 -7.89
C MET A 1 -10.31 22.55 -7.15
N PHE A 2 -9.85 23.79 -6.91
CA PHE A 2 -10.66 24.81 -6.20
C PHE A 2 -11.95 25.22 -6.94
N PHE A 3 -11.91 25.30 -8.28
CA PHE A 3 -13.08 25.64 -9.11
C PHE A 3 -14.15 24.54 -9.10
N GLU A 4 -13.76 23.26 -9.10
CA GLU A 4 -14.72 22.15 -9.09
C GLU A 4 -15.35 21.93 -7.71
N PHE A 5 -14.60 22.13 -6.61
CA PHE A 5 -15.19 22.16 -5.27
C PHE A 5 -16.20 23.30 -5.11
N LYS A 6 -15.91 24.46 -5.68
CA LYS A 6 -16.84 25.60 -5.70
C LYS A 6 -18.09 25.28 -6.53
N TYR A 7 -17.93 24.63 -7.69
CA TYR A 7 -19.04 24.18 -8.55
C TYR A 7 -19.95 23.17 -7.83
N VAL A 8 -19.37 22.20 -7.12
CA VAL A 8 -20.10 21.23 -6.29
C VAL A 8 -20.88 21.94 -5.17
N PHE A 9 -20.29 22.95 -4.53
CA PHE A 9 -20.96 23.74 -3.49
C PHE A 9 -22.09 24.61 -4.05
N GLU A 10 -21.92 25.16 -5.25
CA GLU A 10 -22.91 26.01 -5.92
C GLU A 10 -24.10 25.22 -6.50
N HIS A 11 -23.90 23.95 -6.85
CA HIS A 11 -24.96 23.07 -7.40
C HIS A 11 -25.45 22.03 -6.39
N PHE A 12 -25.24 22.27 -5.08
CA PHE A 12 -25.68 21.35 -4.02
C PHE A 12 -27.21 21.14 -3.98
N GLU A 13 -27.97 22.08 -4.56
CA GLU A 13 -29.42 21.97 -4.75
C GLU A 13 -29.80 20.86 -5.75
N ASN A 14 -28.90 20.50 -6.66
CA ASN A 14 -29.08 19.44 -7.65
C ASN A 14 -28.06 18.32 -7.39
N PRO A 15 -28.35 17.42 -6.44
CA PRO A 15 -27.36 16.49 -5.89
C PRO A 15 -26.72 15.60 -6.97
N LEU A 16 -27.42 15.32 -8.07
CA LEU A 16 -26.90 14.51 -9.17
C LEU A 16 -25.70 15.18 -9.87
N GLU A 17 -25.84 16.44 -10.26
CA GLU A 17 -24.77 17.20 -10.93
C GLU A 17 -23.62 17.51 -9.98
N ALA A 18 -23.93 17.75 -8.71
CA ALA A 18 -22.92 17.91 -7.67
C ALA A 18 -22.11 16.62 -7.46
N PHE A 19 -22.73 15.44 -7.53
CA PHE A 19 -22.03 14.16 -7.40
C PHE A 19 -21.18 13.82 -8.63
N ASP A 20 -21.70 14.05 -9.85
CA ASP A 20 -20.93 13.85 -11.09
C ASP A 20 -19.68 14.75 -11.14
N ALA A 21 -19.76 15.99 -10.61
CA ALA A 21 -18.61 16.88 -10.49
C ALA A 21 -17.65 16.50 -9.33
N LEU A 22 -18.17 15.86 -8.28
CA LEU A 22 -17.39 15.47 -7.10
C LEU A 22 -16.52 14.23 -7.36
N ASN A 23 -16.99 13.29 -8.18
CA ASN A 23 -16.30 12.03 -8.49
C ASN A 23 -14.87 12.23 -9.05
N PRO A 24 -14.66 12.99 -10.15
CA PRO A 24 -13.32 13.27 -10.67
C PRO A 24 -12.52 14.21 -9.74
N THR A 25 -13.20 15.04 -8.93
CA THR A 25 -12.55 15.93 -7.97
C THR A 25 -11.93 15.17 -6.81
N LEU A 26 -12.63 14.16 -6.29
CA LEU A 26 -12.14 13.26 -5.24
C LEU A 26 -10.93 12.46 -5.72
N GLU A 27 -10.98 11.90 -6.95
CA GLU A 27 -9.81 11.22 -7.52
C GLU A 27 -8.61 12.16 -7.63
N LYS A 28 -8.79 13.36 -8.21
CA LYS A 28 -7.73 14.36 -8.33
C LYS A 28 -7.16 14.78 -6.97
N PHE A 29 -7.98 14.79 -5.91
CA PHE A 29 -7.54 15.11 -4.55
C PHE A 29 -6.65 14.00 -3.96
N VAL A 30 -7.07 12.74 -4.03
CA VAL A 30 -6.29 11.58 -3.57
C VAL A 30 -4.97 11.49 -4.33
N THR A 31 -5.06 11.67 -5.63
CA THR A 31 -3.95 11.77 -6.57
C THR A 31 -2.93 12.80 -6.10
N PHE A 32 -3.40 14.03 -5.88
CA PHE A 32 -2.55 15.14 -5.48
C PHE A 32 -1.90 14.86 -4.13
N PHE A 33 -2.66 14.32 -3.17
CA PHE A 33 -2.15 13.92 -1.87
C PHE A 33 -1.06 12.84 -1.97
N LYS A 34 -1.27 11.76 -2.74
CA LYS A 34 -0.27 10.72 -2.98
C LYS A 34 1.00 11.30 -3.63
N LEU A 35 0.84 12.20 -4.60
CA LEU A 35 1.95 12.82 -5.31
C LEU A 35 2.73 13.78 -4.39
N CYS A 36 2.05 14.56 -3.55
CA CYS A 36 2.65 15.38 -2.51
C CYS A 36 3.44 14.53 -1.50
N VAL A 37 2.92 13.39 -1.08
CA VAL A 37 3.62 12.47 -0.17
C VAL A 37 4.87 11.91 -0.86
N VAL A 38 4.76 11.43 -2.11
CA VAL A 38 5.90 10.91 -2.88
C VAL A 38 6.97 11.98 -3.10
N LEU A 39 6.59 13.21 -3.47
CA LEU A 39 7.52 14.33 -3.68
C LEU A 39 8.14 14.83 -2.37
N TYR A 40 7.38 14.82 -1.27
CA TYR A 40 7.87 15.15 0.05
C TYR A 40 8.97 14.18 0.50
N PHE A 41 8.80 12.89 0.21
CA PHE A 41 9.82 11.87 0.50
C PHE A 41 10.99 11.85 -0.48
N ARG A 42 10.84 12.40 -1.71
CA ARG A 42 11.84 12.33 -2.77
C ARG A 42 12.38 13.71 -3.15
N LYS A 43 13.36 14.21 -2.37
CA LYS A 43 14.06 15.50 -2.56
C LYS A 43 14.67 15.74 -3.96
N GLU A 44 14.83 14.71 -4.79
CA GLU A 44 15.52 14.79 -6.10
C GLU A 44 14.65 15.26 -7.28
N PHE A 45 13.32 15.29 -7.19
CA PHE A 45 12.46 15.54 -8.37
C PHE A 45 12.13 17.02 -8.67
N LYS A 46 12.90 17.95 -8.11
CA LYS A 46 12.58 19.39 -8.13
C LYS A 46 12.71 20.07 -9.51
N HIS A 47 13.21 19.38 -10.54
CA HIS A 47 13.60 20.00 -11.83
C HIS A 47 12.59 19.82 -12.99
N ASN A 48 11.59 18.94 -12.90
CA ASN A 48 10.71 18.57 -14.03
C ASN A 48 9.21 18.89 -13.81
N ASN A 49 8.89 20.01 -13.16
CA ASN A 49 7.51 20.33 -12.76
C ASN A 49 6.55 20.55 -13.95
N GLU A 50 7.01 21.14 -15.06
CA GLU A 50 6.16 21.53 -16.20
C GLU A 50 5.68 20.33 -17.03
N MET A 51 6.54 19.32 -17.20
CA MET A 51 6.18 18.08 -17.90
C MET A 51 5.17 17.26 -17.10
N ILE A 52 5.34 17.19 -15.77
CA ILE A 52 4.44 16.48 -14.87
C ILE A 52 3.04 17.09 -14.89
N THR A 53 2.92 18.42 -14.97
CA THR A 53 1.62 19.10 -15.05
C THR A 53 0.89 18.81 -16.37
N SER A 54 1.60 18.82 -17.50
CA SER A 54 1.02 18.51 -18.82
C SER A 54 0.47 17.08 -18.94
N TYR A 55 1.15 16.08 -18.37
CA TYR A 55 0.62 14.70 -18.37
C TYR A 55 -0.49 14.47 -17.34
N PHE A 56 -0.56 15.31 -16.29
CA PHE A 56 -1.64 15.30 -15.31
C PHE A 56 -2.98 15.73 -15.93
N ASP A 57 -2.97 16.80 -16.74
CA ASP A 57 -4.17 17.32 -17.40
C ASP A 57 -4.76 16.35 -18.45
N LYS A 58 -3.95 15.43 -18.98
CA LYS A 58 -4.36 14.44 -19.98
C LYS A 58 -4.90 13.12 -19.38
N GLY A 59 -4.94 12.97 -18.05
CA GLY A 59 -5.40 11.75 -17.38
C GLY A 59 -4.53 10.49 -17.59
N LEU A 60 -3.51 10.56 -18.45
CA LEU A 60 -2.61 9.44 -18.76
C LEU A 60 -1.60 9.21 -17.64
N LEU A 61 -1.09 10.28 -17.03
CA LEU A 61 -0.22 10.16 -15.86
C LEU A 61 -0.97 9.50 -14.70
N THR A 62 -2.23 9.83 -14.52
CA THR A 62 -3.05 9.33 -13.43
C THR A 62 -3.35 7.84 -13.61
N CYS A 63 -3.73 7.38 -14.80
CA CYS A 63 -4.01 5.96 -15.06
C CYS A 63 -2.80 5.03 -14.86
N PHE A 64 -1.57 5.48 -15.14
CA PHE A 64 -0.37 4.63 -15.03
C PHE A 64 0.44 4.87 -13.75
N ALA A 65 0.51 6.10 -13.26
CA ALA A 65 1.31 6.40 -12.08
C ALA A 65 0.67 5.86 -10.80
N PHE A 66 -0.66 5.80 -10.66
CA PHE A 66 -1.28 5.28 -9.44
C PHE A 66 -1.11 3.78 -9.27
N PRO A 67 -1.43 2.93 -10.27
CA PRO A 67 -1.19 1.51 -10.15
C PRO A 67 0.30 1.21 -10.01
N ALA A 68 1.19 2.05 -10.57
CA ALA A 68 2.62 1.92 -10.38
C ALA A 68 3.06 2.18 -8.94
N VAL A 69 2.57 3.24 -8.29
CA VAL A 69 2.88 3.53 -6.87
C VAL A 69 2.31 2.43 -5.97
N ASP A 70 1.04 2.07 -6.16
CA ASP A 70 0.38 1.00 -5.41
C ASP A 70 1.13 -0.34 -5.62
N GLY A 71 1.61 -0.60 -6.85
CA GLY A 71 2.42 -1.76 -7.21
C GLY A 71 3.82 -1.76 -6.56
N ILE A 72 4.50 -0.62 -6.50
CA ILE A 72 5.80 -0.48 -5.81
C ILE A 72 5.63 -0.76 -4.32
N ILE A 73 4.59 -0.20 -3.71
CA ILE A 73 4.25 -0.43 -2.31
C ILE A 73 4.03 -1.92 -2.05
N MET A 74 3.19 -2.57 -2.88
CA MET A 74 2.95 -4.01 -2.79
C MET A 74 4.24 -4.82 -2.94
N ALA A 75 5.08 -4.48 -3.93
CA ALA A 75 6.35 -5.15 -4.16
C ALA A 75 7.29 -5.03 -2.96
N TYR A 76 7.35 -3.85 -2.34
CA TYR A 76 8.15 -3.62 -1.15
C TYR A 76 7.63 -4.40 0.07
N CYS A 77 6.31 -4.45 0.29
CA CYS A 77 5.71 -5.29 1.32
C CYS A 77 6.01 -6.78 1.12
N LYS A 78 5.91 -7.28 -0.13
CA LYS A 78 6.28 -8.67 -0.47
C LYS A 78 7.77 -8.94 -0.28
N TYR A 79 8.63 -7.98 -0.62
CA TYR A 79 10.06 -8.07 -0.39
C TYR A 79 10.36 -8.22 1.12
N LEU A 80 9.74 -7.40 1.97
CA LEU A 80 9.90 -7.53 3.41
C LEU A 80 9.38 -8.88 3.92
N ALA A 81 8.20 -9.31 3.49
CA ALA A 81 7.64 -10.62 3.85
C ALA A 81 8.61 -11.77 3.48
N ALA A 82 9.16 -11.75 2.27
CA ALA A 82 10.14 -12.74 1.83
C ALA A 82 11.42 -12.74 2.69
N GLN A 83 11.87 -11.57 3.14
CA GLN A 83 13.02 -11.50 4.06
C GLN A 83 12.71 -12.15 5.41
N PHE A 84 11.51 -11.94 5.97
CA PHE A 84 11.10 -12.65 7.18
C PHE A 84 11.04 -14.17 6.97
N ASP A 85 10.49 -14.63 5.85
CA ASP A 85 10.45 -16.06 5.50
C ASP A 85 11.84 -16.68 5.40
N ILE A 86 12.81 -15.98 4.78
CA ILE A 86 14.19 -16.44 4.69
C ILE A 86 14.80 -16.63 6.08
N ILE A 87 14.64 -15.65 6.96
CA ILE A 87 15.21 -15.72 8.32
C ILE A 87 14.51 -16.83 9.13
N SER A 88 13.19 -16.95 9.02
CA SER A 88 12.43 -18.03 9.65
C SER A 88 12.94 -19.41 9.19
N ASN A 89 13.15 -19.57 7.89
CA ASN A 89 13.67 -20.82 7.34
C ASN A 89 15.12 -21.09 7.77
N GLN A 90 15.98 -20.06 7.88
CA GLN A 90 17.34 -20.21 8.40
C GLN A 90 17.35 -20.65 9.86
N LEU A 91 16.50 -20.06 10.71
CA LEU A 91 16.33 -20.48 12.10
C LEU A 91 15.89 -21.94 12.19
N ARG A 92 14.86 -22.32 11.43
CA ARG A 92 14.35 -23.70 11.43
C ARG A 92 15.36 -24.71 10.92
N THR A 93 16.05 -24.43 9.81
CA THR A 93 16.93 -25.41 9.17
C THR A 93 18.29 -25.51 9.84
N HIS A 94 18.88 -24.39 10.27
CA HIS A 94 20.24 -24.40 10.82
C HIS A 94 20.29 -24.47 12.35
N PHE A 95 19.26 -23.97 13.05
CA PHE A 95 19.27 -23.91 14.50
C PHE A 95 18.36 -24.95 15.14
N ASN A 96 17.13 -25.17 14.66
CA ASN A 96 16.29 -26.24 15.22
C ASN A 96 16.87 -27.63 14.95
N ALA A 97 17.41 -27.89 13.75
CA ALA A 97 18.10 -29.16 13.48
C ALA A 97 19.31 -29.35 14.40
N ALA A 98 20.11 -28.29 14.62
CA ALA A 98 21.26 -28.34 15.52
C ALA A 98 20.88 -28.57 17.00
N ILE A 99 19.68 -28.15 17.43
CA ILE A 99 19.17 -28.36 18.80
C ILE A 99 18.53 -29.74 18.96
N VAL A 100 17.83 -30.23 17.93
CA VAL A 100 17.14 -31.54 17.97
C VAL A 100 18.13 -32.70 17.79
N ASP A 101 19.15 -32.53 16.95
CA ASP A 101 20.17 -33.55 16.69
C ASP A 101 21.29 -33.56 17.75
N SER A 102 21.31 -32.61 18.70
CA SER A 102 22.27 -32.61 19.80
C SER A 102 21.86 -33.63 20.87
N VAL A 103 22.53 -34.78 20.88
CA VAL A 103 22.34 -35.86 21.87
C VAL A 103 23.00 -35.50 23.22
N ASP A 104 24.03 -34.65 23.20
CA ASP A 104 24.78 -34.20 24.38
C ASP A 104 24.63 -32.68 24.60
N PRO A 105 24.76 -32.19 25.86
CA PRO A 105 24.76 -30.76 26.14
C PRO A 105 25.91 -30.05 25.42
N PHE A 106 25.61 -28.94 24.75
CA PHE A 106 26.58 -28.12 24.01
C PHE A 106 27.83 -27.84 24.86
N THR A 107 29.00 -28.12 24.29
CA THR A 107 30.26 -27.66 24.89
C THR A 107 30.36 -26.15 24.81
N ALA A 108 31.15 -25.53 25.69
CA ALA A 108 31.33 -24.07 25.73
C ALA A 108 31.75 -23.47 24.37
N LYS A 109 32.56 -24.21 23.61
CA LYS A 109 33.05 -23.81 22.28
C LYS A 109 31.97 -23.90 21.20
N GLU A 110 31.09 -24.91 21.27
CA GLU A 110 29.96 -25.05 20.36
C GLU A 110 28.89 -24.00 20.65
N MET A 111 28.63 -23.71 21.94
CA MET A 111 27.72 -22.65 22.34
C MET A 111 28.21 -21.25 21.92
N GLU A 112 29.51 -20.99 22.00
CA GLU A 112 30.12 -19.75 21.49
C GLU A 112 29.95 -19.64 19.96
N THR A 113 30.21 -20.73 19.23
CA THR A 113 30.06 -20.79 17.77
C THR A 113 28.60 -20.61 17.35
N PHE A 114 27.67 -21.24 18.08
CA PHE A 114 26.23 -21.10 17.90
C PHE A 114 25.77 -19.66 18.16
N SER A 115 26.22 -19.04 19.25
CA SER A 115 25.93 -17.65 19.58
C SER A 115 26.47 -16.69 18.51
N MET A 116 27.68 -16.92 18.00
CA MET A 116 28.26 -16.11 16.92
C MET A 116 27.44 -16.19 15.63
N LYS A 117 26.87 -17.34 15.30
CA LYS A 117 25.99 -17.51 14.13
C LYS A 117 24.59 -16.96 14.33
N LEU A 118 24.05 -16.99 15.56
CA LEU A 118 22.69 -16.53 15.85
C LEU A 118 22.61 -15.00 15.95
N ARG A 119 23.65 -14.34 16.47
CA ARG A 119 23.73 -12.87 16.59
C ARG A 119 23.41 -12.10 15.30
N PRO A 120 24.01 -12.41 14.13
CA PRO A 120 23.68 -11.69 12.89
C PRO A 120 22.23 -11.91 12.44
N VAL A 121 21.69 -13.11 12.64
CA VAL A 121 20.29 -13.46 12.29
C VAL A 121 19.31 -12.62 13.14
N VAL A 122 19.53 -12.57 14.45
CA VAL A 122 18.71 -11.75 15.37
C VAL A 122 18.82 -10.26 15.05
N ARG A 123 20.04 -9.77 14.75
CA ARG A 123 20.22 -8.36 14.34
C ARG A 123 19.45 -8.02 13.07
N LEU A 124 19.51 -8.88 12.06
CA LEU A 124 18.77 -8.70 10.82
C LEU A 124 17.25 -8.69 11.06
N HIS A 125 16.74 -9.57 11.93
CA HIS A 125 15.33 -9.60 12.30
C HIS A 125 14.87 -8.30 12.97
N ILE A 126 15.65 -7.78 13.92
CA ILE A 126 15.37 -6.49 14.59
C ILE A 126 15.39 -5.34 13.57
N GLU A 127 16.36 -5.34 12.65
CA GLU A 127 16.44 -4.33 11.59
C GLU A 127 15.20 -4.36 10.67
N LEU A 128 14.72 -5.54 10.29
CA LEU A 128 13.51 -5.67 9.48
C LEU A 128 12.25 -5.20 10.22
N ILE A 129 12.13 -5.47 11.52
CA ILE A 129 11.03 -4.94 12.36
C ILE A 129 11.05 -3.42 12.33
N ASN A 130 12.22 -2.80 12.53
CA ASN A 130 12.34 -1.34 12.49
C ASN A 130 11.93 -0.78 11.11
N ARG A 131 12.33 -1.44 10.02
CA ARG A 131 11.90 -1.05 8.65
C ARG A 131 10.39 -1.18 8.46
N ILE A 132 9.74 -2.22 9.00
CA ILE A 132 8.27 -2.35 8.97
C ILE A 132 7.60 -1.22 9.74
N VAL A 133 8.12 -0.87 10.93
CA VAL A 133 7.57 0.21 11.76
C VAL A 133 7.67 1.56 11.03
N GLU A 134 8.80 1.83 10.39
CA GLU A 134 8.98 3.04 9.57
C GLU A 134 8.04 3.05 8.36
N LEU A 135 7.95 1.93 7.64
CA LEU A 135 7.04 1.79 6.51
C LEU A 135 5.57 2.00 6.95
N SER A 136 5.17 1.43 8.08
CA SER A 136 3.81 1.55 8.63
C SER A 136 3.43 3.00 8.91
N LYS A 137 4.36 3.83 9.42
CA LYS A 137 4.12 5.26 9.63
C LYS A 137 3.80 6.01 8.34
N ILE A 138 4.43 5.61 7.23
CA ILE A 138 4.20 6.22 5.90
C ILE A 138 2.92 5.66 5.27
N MET A 139 2.71 4.35 5.40
CA MET A 139 1.61 3.63 4.79
C MET A 139 0.26 3.94 5.43
N TRP A 140 0.21 4.11 6.76
CA TRP A 140 -1.03 4.40 7.50
C TRP A 140 -1.84 5.56 6.91
N PRO A 141 -1.30 6.79 6.74
CA PRO A 141 -2.07 7.89 6.18
C PRO A 141 -2.48 7.65 4.72
N ILE A 142 -1.66 6.93 3.95
CA ILE A 142 -1.95 6.60 2.54
C ILE A 142 -3.12 5.62 2.46
N ILE A 143 -3.08 4.54 3.23
CA ILE A 143 -4.15 3.53 3.30
C ILE A 143 -5.43 4.17 3.82
N LEU A 144 -5.35 4.99 4.87
CA LEU A 144 -6.51 5.65 5.46
C LEU A 144 -7.18 6.59 4.44
N ALA A 145 -6.40 7.46 3.78
CA ALA A 145 -6.92 8.34 2.75
C ALA A 145 -7.55 7.54 1.60
N HIS A 146 -6.87 6.49 1.14
CA HIS A 146 -7.38 5.63 0.08
C HIS A 146 -8.70 4.95 0.50
N PHE A 147 -8.78 4.40 1.71
CA PHE A 147 -9.99 3.74 2.23
C PHE A 147 -11.20 4.69 2.30
N ILE A 148 -11.01 5.89 2.85
CA ILE A 148 -12.07 6.91 2.93
C ILE A 148 -12.55 7.28 1.53
N THR A 149 -11.62 7.52 0.61
CA THR A 149 -11.97 7.94 -0.74
C THR A 149 -12.60 6.81 -1.55
N SER A 150 -12.11 5.57 -1.46
CA SER A 150 -12.72 4.41 -2.07
C SER A 150 -14.14 4.16 -1.53
N ALA A 151 -14.38 4.34 -0.23
CA ALA A 151 -15.72 4.20 0.35
C ALA A 151 -16.71 5.24 -0.22
N LEU A 152 -16.27 6.50 -0.34
CA LEU A 152 -17.08 7.55 -0.97
C LEU A 152 -17.31 7.27 -2.46
N LEU A 153 -16.27 6.91 -3.21
CA LEU A 153 -16.35 6.60 -4.64
C LEU A 153 -17.30 5.44 -4.92
N ILE A 154 -17.22 4.36 -4.14
CA ILE A 154 -18.13 3.21 -4.25
C ILE A 154 -19.56 3.65 -3.93
N GLY A 155 -19.77 4.42 -2.86
CA GLY A 155 -21.09 4.93 -2.48
C GLY A 155 -21.73 5.79 -3.59
N LEU A 156 -20.96 6.72 -4.17
CA LEU A 156 -21.41 7.55 -5.28
C LEU A 156 -21.69 6.73 -6.53
N SER A 157 -20.78 5.82 -6.89
CA SER A 157 -20.93 4.95 -8.06
C SER A 157 -22.18 4.08 -7.98
N LEU A 158 -22.57 3.63 -6.77
CA LEU A 158 -23.81 2.88 -6.56
C LEU A 158 -25.07 3.75 -6.69
N LEU A 159 -25.03 5.00 -6.23
CA LEU A 159 -26.14 5.94 -6.41
C LEU A 159 -26.33 6.28 -7.89
N ASP A 160 -25.25 6.49 -8.63
CA ASP A 160 -25.28 6.77 -10.08
C ASP A 160 -25.71 5.53 -10.87
N PHE A 161 -25.26 4.34 -10.46
CA PHE A 161 -25.68 3.06 -11.01
C PHE A 161 -27.19 2.84 -10.92
N ILE A 162 -27.82 3.23 -9.81
CA ILE A 162 -29.28 3.10 -9.62
C ILE A 162 -30.05 4.10 -10.48
N LYS A 163 -29.47 5.27 -10.75
CA LYS A 163 -30.18 6.39 -11.40
C LYS A 163 -29.99 6.46 -12.91
N GLN A 164 -28.92 5.89 -13.44
CA GLN A 164 -28.64 5.92 -14.88
C GLN A 164 -29.11 4.65 -15.61
N GLU A 165 -29.60 4.85 -16.83
CA GLU A 165 -29.95 3.78 -17.76
C GLU A 165 -28.97 3.73 -18.93
N GLY A 166 -28.76 2.53 -19.50
CA GLY A 166 -27.96 2.33 -20.71
C GLY A 166 -26.47 2.13 -20.46
N PHE A 167 -25.63 2.60 -21.40
CA PHE A 167 -24.19 2.28 -21.44
C PHE A 167 -23.40 2.87 -20.27
N ALA A 168 -23.85 4.02 -19.74
CA ALA A 168 -23.15 4.69 -18.65
C ALA A 168 -23.19 3.90 -17.33
N THR A 169 -24.24 3.11 -17.09
CA THR A 169 -24.35 2.18 -15.95
C THR A 169 -23.17 1.19 -15.90
N ILE A 170 -22.70 0.70 -17.06
CA ILE A 170 -21.56 -0.22 -17.16
C ILE A 170 -20.25 0.48 -16.76
N LEU A 171 -20.10 1.76 -17.08
CA LEU A 171 -18.89 2.53 -16.73
C LEU A 171 -18.77 2.70 -15.21
N TYR A 172 -19.85 3.06 -14.51
CA TYR A 172 -19.84 3.16 -13.04
C TYR A 172 -19.56 1.81 -12.37
N LEU A 173 -20.06 0.70 -12.93
CA LEU A 173 -19.76 -0.64 -12.43
C LEU A 173 -18.27 -0.99 -12.59
N ILE A 174 -17.69 -0.76 -13.77
CA ILE A 174 -16.25 -0.99 -14.03
C ILE A 174 -15.42 -0.14 -13.07
N TYR A 175 -15.79 1.12 -12.89
CA TYR A 175 -15.10 2.04 -11.99
C TYR A 175 -15.13 1.56 -10.53
N ALA A 176 -16.29 1.12 -10.03
CA ALA A 176 -16.40 0.51 -8.70
C ALA A 176 -15.50 -0.74 -8.55
N VAL A 177 -15.44 -1.60 -9.57
CA VAL A 177 -14.56 -2.78 -9.58
C VAL A 177 -13.07 -2.38 -9.54
N VAL A 178 -12.66 -1.36 -10.31
CA VAL A 178 -11.28 -0.88 -10.30
C VAL A 178 -10.88 -0.34 -8.92
N VAL A 179 -11.75 0.47 -8.30
CA VAL A 179 -11.53 0.99 -6.94
C VAL A 179 -11.44 -0.14 -5.91
N LEU A 180 -12.27 -1.18 -6.04
CA LEU A 180 -12.20 -2.38 -5.19
C LEU A 180 -10.90 -3.17 -5.38
N LEU A 181 -10.43 -3.32 -6.63
CA LEU A 181 -9.16 -3.99 -6.91
C LEU A 181 -7.97 -3.23 -6.32
N GLN A 182 -7.97 -1.90 -6.40
CA GLN A 182 -6.93 -1.09 -5.77
C GLN A 182 -6.94 -1.28 -4.24
N LEU A 183 -8.12 -1.30 -3.62
CA LEU A 183 -8.25 -1.58 -2.18
C LEU A 183 -7.73 -2.98 -1.82
N LEU A 184 -8.05 -3.99 -2.63
CA LEU A 184 -7.60 -5.36 -2.47
C LEU A 184 -6.07 -5.47 -2.47
N VAL A 185 -5.38 -4.70 -3.33
CA VAL A 185 -3.90 -4.70 -3.39
C VAL A 185 -3.29 -4.30 -2.06
N TYR A 186 -3.81 -3.26 -1.41
CA TYR A 186 -3.34 -2.83 -0.09
C TYR A 186 -3.61 -3.89 0.99
N CYS A 187 -4.79 -4.52 0.96
CA CYS A 187 -5.12 -5.61 1.88
C CYS A 187 -4.20 -6.81 1.72
N ILE A 188 -3.94 -7.24 0.47
CA ILE A 188 -3.02 -8.36 0.17
C ILE A 188 -1.61 -8.02 0.66
N ALA A 189 -1.10 -6.82 0.34
CA ALA A 189 0.22 -6.39 0.73
C ALA A 189 0.39 -6.40 2.27
N GLY A 190 -0.59 -5.84 3.00
CA GLY A 190 -0.60 -5.85 4.45
C GLY A 190 -0.68 -7.26 5.04
N ASN A 191 -1.53 -8.13 4.47
CA ASN A 191 -1.69 -9.49 4.95
C ASN A 191 -0.44 -10.35 4.72
N CYS A 192 0.28 -10.15 3.60
CA CYS A 192 1.57 -10.82 3.37
C CYS A 192 2.59 -10.50 4.48
N VAL A 193 2.70 -9.23 4.87
CA VAL A 193 3.61 -8.82 5.94
C VAL A 193 3.14 -9.34 7.29
N ALA A 194 1.84 -9.23 7.59
CA ALA A 194 1.27 -9.74 8.84
C ALA A 194 1.51 -11.25 9.00
N ASN A 195 1.31 -12.03 7.94
CA ASN A 195 1.54 -13.48 7.95
C ASN A 195 3.02 -13.82 8.12
N ALA A 196 3.93 -13.12 7.45
CA ALA A 196 5.36 -13.37 7.58
C ALA A 196 5.89 -13.04 8.99
N VAL A 197 5.35 -12.01 9.64
CA VAL A 197 5.66 -11.65 11.03
C VAL A 197 4.99 -12.60 12.03
N SER A 198 3.75 -13.04 11.77
CA SER A 198 3.00 -13.93 12.69
C SER A 198 3.47 -15.39 12.59
N GLY A 199 3.94 -15.82 11.42
CA GLY A 199 4.62 -17.11 11.23
C GLY A 199 5.88 -17.26 12.07
N TYR A 200 6.41 -16.17 12.64
CA TYR A 200 7.47 -16.18 13.65
C TYR A 200 6.98 -16.46 15.08
N HIS A 201 5.73 -16.15 15.39
CA HIS A 201 5.18 -16.22 16.76
C HIS A 201 4.37 -17.49 17.02
N CYS A 202 3.95 -18.23 15.99
CA CYS A 202 3.10 -19.43 16.10
C CYS A 202 3.83 -20.75 15.83
N SER A 203 5.15 -20.85 16.04
CA SER A 203 5.90 -22.10 15.85
C SER A 203 6.86 -22.36 17.01
#